data_AF-A0A816W0P7-F1
#
_entry.id   AF-A0A816W0P7-F1
#
_cell.length_a   1.000
_cell.length_b   1.000
_cell.length_c   1.000
_cell.angle_alpha   90.00
_cell.angle_beta   90.00
_cell.angle_gamma   90.00
#
_symmetry.space_group_name_H-M   'P 1'
#
loop_
_entity.id
_entity.type
_entity.pdbx_description
1 polymer ?
#
loop_
_entity_poly.entity_id
_entity_poly.type
_entity_poly.pdbx_seq_one_letter_code
_entity_poly.pdbx_strand_id
1 'polypeptide(L)'
;LSIPNIKCFSVHCEQTTNVYHEIIVPFLRRMSNLEKLSLNLDISVRNTFIDGNDLKQNIINHLSLLKRFEFHICSNIYNSNQIHLQSKEDIQHTFRDFKDDQVISYIDHFEEREWRLCHIYLNPEKLRYYYLVTNHFPGGLFTCVRKITLKEEHPFEHEFFLRIAQSFPFITFLTIENSKSQNNKLSKESENNNQVCSTIKYPYLTALTLYFAHDDYIEEFLIHTKICLPDNTVHINIYLEQLERVTYNFTRDATRINCAKLRSLCLNGYRLPEYAKNYFPNV
;
A
#
# COMPACT_ATOMS: atom_id res chain seq x y z
N LEU A 1 -1.31 -27.61 -24.20
CA LEU A 1 -0.63 -27.80 -22.89
C LEU A 1 -1.65 -28.29 -21.86
N SER A 2 -1.57 -29.56 -21.48
CA SER A 2 -2.36 -30.13 -20.38
C SER A 2 -1.93 -29.48 -19.06
N ILE A 3 -2.87 -28.91 -18.31
CA ILE A 3 -2.56 -28.35 -16.99
C ILE A 3 -2.44 -29.54 -16.02
N PRO A 4 -1.37 -29.63 -15.20
CA PRO A 4 -1.22 -30.69 -14.21
C PRO A 4 -2.40 -30.70 -13.23
N ASN A 5 -2.62 -31.84 -12.56
CA ASN A 5 -3.68 -32.02 -11.58
C ASN A 5 -3.37 -31.23 -10.29
N ILE A 6 -3.52 -29.90 -10.35
CA ILE A 6 -3.24 -28.96 -9.26
C ILE A 6 -4.47 -28.87 -8.36
N LYS A 7 -4.28 -29.16 -7.07
CA LYS A 7 -5.33 -29.03 -6.04
C LYS A 7 -5.30 -27.70 -5.28
N CYS A 8 -4.14 -27.06 -5.20
CA CYS A 8 -3.93 -25.81 -4.47
C CYS A 8 -3.17 -24.84 -5.37
N PHE A 9 -3.67 -23.63 -5.53
CA PHE A 9 -3.07 -22.62 -6.39
C PHE A 9 -3.28 -21.23 -5.81
N SER A 10 -2.31 -20.35 -6.03
CA SER A 10 -2.39 -18.96 -5.61
C SER A 10 -1.93 -18.05 -6.73
N VAL A 11 -2.69 -16.99 -6.99
CA VAL A 11 -2.31 -15.92 -7.91
C VAL A 11 -1.99 -14.68 -7.09
N HIS A 12 -0.79 -14.14 -7.30
CA HIS A 12 -0.32 -12.93 -6.65
C HIS A 12 0.18 -11.95 -7.70
N CYS A 13 -0.48 -10.81 -7.82
CA CYS A 13 -0.01 -9.68 -8.62
C CYS A 13 0.62 -8.66 -7.68
N GLU A 14 1.94 -8.48 -7.76
CA GLU A 14 2.64 -7.46 -6.96
C GLU A 14 2.56 -6.05 -7.58
N GLN A 15 1.99 -5.94 -8.78
CA GLN A 15 1.78 -4.69 -9.51
C GLN A 15 0.36 -4.67 -10.09
N THR A 16 -0.17 -3.47 -10.27
CA THR A 16 -1.47 -3.26 -10.92
C THR A 16 -1.50 -3.93 -12.30
N THR A 17 -2.53 -4.70 -12.57
CA THR A 17 -2.72 -5.42 -13.83
C THR A 17 -4.07 -5.11 -14.46
N ASN A 18 -4.17 -5.14 -15.78
CA ASN A 18 -5.42 -5.01 -16.52
C ASN A 18 -5.85 -6.33 -17.20
N VAL A 19 -5.14 -7.43 -16.96
CA VAL A 19 -5.33 -8.71 -17.67
C VAL A 19 -6.22 -9.71 -16.92
N TYR A 20 -7.02 -9.25 -15.96
CA TYR A 20 -7.84 -10.14 -15.13
C TYR A 20 -8.83 -10.97 -15.96
N HIS A 21 -9.68 -10.32 -16.75
CA HIS A 21 -10.65 -11.02 -17.61
C HIS A 21 -10.00 -11.73 -18.81
N GLU A 22 -8.88 -11.21 -19.32
CA GLU A 22 -8.25 -11.70 -20.55
C GLU A 22 -7.29 -12.88 -20.32
N ILE A 23 -6.59 -12.91 -19.18
CA ILE A 23 -5.54 -13.89 -18.91
C ILE A 23 -5.83 -14.70 -17.64
N ILE A 24 -6.11 -14.02 -16.52
CA ILE A 24 -6.23 -14.70 -15.22
C ILE A 24 -7.47 -15.60 -15.19
N VAL A 25 -8.64 -15.07 -15.57
CA VAL A 25 -9.90 -15.83 -15.58
C VAL A 25 -9.84 -17.05 -16.51
N PRO A 26 -9.46 -16.94 -17.81
CA PRO A 26 -9.39 -18.10 -18.69
C PRO A 26 -8.37 -19.15 -18.24
N PHE A 27 -7.27 -18.72 -17.62
CA PHE A 27 -6.27 -19.63 -17.07
C PHE A 27 -6.82 -20.41 -15.87
N LEU A 28 -7.46 -19.73 -14.90
CA LEU A 28 -8.04 -20.37 -13.72
C LEU A 28 -9.16 -21.34 -14.09
N ARG A 29 -10.02 -21.01 -15.06
CA ARG A 29 -11.12 -21.89 -15.53
C ARG A 29 -10.64 -23.24 -16.06
N ARG A 30 -9.38 -23.34 -16.50
CA ARG A 30 -8.79 -24.60 -16.99
C ARG A 30 -8.30 -25.50 -15.85
N MET A 31 -8.31 -25.04 -14.59
CA MET A 31 -7.89 -25.78 -13.40
C MET A 31 -9.07 -26.48 -12.71
N SER A 32 -9.82 -27.32 -13.41
CA SER A 32 -11.07 -27.91 -12.91
C SER A 32 -10.92 -28.76 -11.63
N ASN A 33 -9.72 -29.22 -11.30
CA ASN A 33 -9.43 -30.03 -10.12
C ASN A 33 -9.03 -29.23 -8.88
N LEU A 34 -9.10 -27.91 -8.95
CA LEU A 34 -8.65 -27.04 -7.88
C LEU A 34 -9.59 -27.13 -6.67
N GLU A 35 -9.02 -27.50 -5.51
CA GLU A 35 -9.74 -27.57 -4.23
C GLU A 35 -9.52 -26.32 -3.38
N LYS A 36 -8.41 -25.59 -3.58
CA LYS A 36 -8.06 -24.35 -2.86
C LYS A 36 -7.50 -23.30 -3.80
N LEU A 37 -8.05 -22.09 -3.74
CA LEU A 37 -7.60 -20.94 -4.51
C LEU A 37 -7.37 -19.73 -3.58
N SER A 38 -6.23 -19.06 -3.76
CA SER A 38 -5.98 -17.75 -3.16
C SER A 38 -5.72 -16.71 -4.25
N LEU A 39 -6.41 -15.58 -4.21
CA LEU A 39 -6.21 -14.46 -5.12
C LEU A 39 -5.71 -13.24 -4.33
N ASN A 40 -4.58 -12.67 -4.71
CA ASN A 40 -4.14 -11.36 -4.25
C ASN A 40 -3.87 -10.50 -5.47
N LEU A 41 -4.84 -9.66 -5.82
CA LEU A 41 -4.88 -8.97 -7.11
C LEU A 41 -5.02 -7.46 -6.88
N ASP A 42 -4.20 -6.68 -7.59
CA ASP A 42 -4.39 -5.25 -7.78
C ASP A 42 -4.71 -5.03 -9.26
N ILE A 43 -5.90 -4.54 -9.55
CA ILE A 43 -6.49 -4.58 -10.89
C ILE A 43 -6.95 -3.20 -11.30
N SER A 44 -6.48 -2.74 -12.46
CA SER A 44 -7.10 -1.62 -13.16
C SER A 44 -8.23 -2.16 -14.04
N VAL A 45 -9.47 -1.82 -13.68
CA VAL A 45 -10.68 -2.20 -14.40
C VAL A 45 -11.29 -0.97 -15.05
N ARG A 46 -11.84 -1.12 -16.26
CA ARG A 46 -12.34 0.04 -17.02
C ARG A 46 -13.74 0.48 -16.60
N ASN A 47 -14.62 -0.45 -16.26
CA ASN A 47 -16.07 -0.17 -16.24
C ASN A 47 -16.76 -0.53 -14.92
N THR A 48 -16.35 -1.59 -14.22
CA THR A 48 -17.03 -2.09 -13.00
C THR A 48 -16.02 -2.64 -12.01
N PHE A 49 -16.33 -2.60 -10.72
CA PHE A 49 -15.53 -3.32 -9.73
C PHE A 49 -15.64 -4.82 -9.94
N ILE A 50 -14.62 -5.56 -9.50
CA ILE A 50 -14.73 -7.01 -9.37
C ILE A 50 -15.48 -7.26 -8.06
N ASP A 51 -16.75 -7.63 -8.17
CA ASP A 51 -17.64 -7.90 -7.03
C ASP A 51 -17.91 -9.41 -6.89
N GLY A 52 -18.79 -9.77 -5.97
CA GLY A 52 -19.16 -11.17 -5.72
C GLY A 52 -19.85 -11.83 -6.91
N ASN A 53 -20.58 -11.06 -7.74
CA ASN A 53 -21.22 -11.58 -8.95
C ASN A 53 -20.17 -11.89 -10.03
N ASP A 54 -19.21 -10.99 -10.25
CA ASP A 54 -18.09 -11.22 -11.17
C ASP A 54 -17.32 -12.49 -10.77
N LEU A 55 -16.92 -12.60 -9.50
CA LEU A 55 -16.18 -13.77 -9.01
C LEU A 55 -17.00 -15.06 -9.13
N LYS A 56 -18.30 -15.00 -8.83
CA LYS A 56 -19.20 -16.16 -8.96
C LYS A 56 -19.30 -16.64 -10.40
N GLN A 57 -19.59 -15.72 -11.32
CA GLN A 57 -19.75 -16.02 -12.74
C GLN A 57 -18.42 -16.46 -13.38
N ASN A 58 -17.32 -15.80 -13.05
CA ASN A 58 -16.07 -15.98 -13.76
C ASN A 58 -15.14 -17.04 -13.19
N ILE A 59 -15.20 -17.29 -11.88
CA ILE A 59 -14.29 -18.21 -11.18
C ILE A 59 -15.07 -19.36 -10.54
N ILE A 60 -15.97 -19.06 -9.59
CA ILE A 60 -16.53 -20.08 -8.69
C ILE A 60 -17.36 -21.12 -9.45
N ASN A 61 -18.24 -20.68 -10.35
CA ASN A 61 -19.09 -21.59 -11.13
C ASN A 61 -18.29 -22.55 -12.03
N HIS A 62 -17.04 -22.23 -12.35
CA HIS A 62 -16.17 -23.06 -13.18
C HIS A 62 -15.26 -24.00 -12.37
N LEU A 63 -15.15 -23.79 -11.06
CA LEU A 63 -14.29 -24.56 -10.16
C LEU A 63 -15.15 -25.36 -9.17
N SER A 64 -15.87 -26.36 -9.67
CA SER A 64 -16.86 -27.13 -8.90
C SER A 64 -16.28 -27.91 -7.70
N LEU A 65 -14.97 -28.17 -7.69
CA LEU A 65 -14.26 -28.85 -6.60
C LEU A 65 -13.67 -27.89 -5.57
N LEU A 66 -13.84 -26.57 -5.74
CA LEU A 66 -13.29 -25.54 -4.87
C LEU A 66 -13.96 -25.60 -3.49
N LYS A 67 -13.18 -25.97 -2.47
CA LYS A 67 -13.62 -26.05 -1.07
C LYS A 67 -13.21 -24.82 -0.27
N ARG A 68 -12.15 -24.13 -0.70
CA ARG A 68 -11.63 -22.94 -0.01
C ARG A 68 -11.25 -21.89 -1.04
N PHE A 69 -11.82 -20.71 -0.87
CA PHE A 69 -11.54 -19.57 -1.71
C PHE A 69 -11.20 -18.37 -0.82
N GLU A 70 -9.97 -17.88 -0.93
CA GLU A 70 -9.51 -16.68 -0.23
C GLU A 70 -9.16 -15.63 -1.27
N PHE A 71 -9.52 -14.38 -1.02
CA PHE A 71 -9.17 -13.31 -1.93
C PHE A 71 -8.91 -11.99 -1.23
N HIS A 72 -8.05 -11.20 -1.85
CA HIS A 72 -7.84 -9.78 -1.65
C HIS A 72 -7.74 -9.17 -3.03
N ILE A 73 -8.74 -8.37 -3.38
CA ILE A 73 -8.82 -7.75 -4.70
C ILE A 73 -8.98 -6.26 -4.47
N CYS A 74 -8.01 -5.52 -4.97
CA CYS A 74 -8.08 -4.09 -5.13
C CYS A 74 -8.48 -3.82 -6.59
N SER A 75 -9.64 -3.19 -6.80
CA SER A 75 -10.14 -2.82 -8.12
C SER A 75 -10.13 -1.31 -8.25
N ASN A 76 -9.41 -0.80 -9.23
CA ASN A 76 -9.34 0.60 -9.56
C ASN A 76 -10.14 0.87 -10.84
N ILE A 77 -11.14 1.74 -10.78
CA ILE A 77 -12.03 2.08 -11.90
C ILE A 77 -11.96 3.56 -12.26
N TYR A 78 -12.12 3.90 -13.54
CA TYR A 78 -12.32 5.28 -13.98
C TYR A 78 -13.79 5.69 -13.84
N ASN A 79 -14.02 6.93 -13.40
CA ASN A 79 -15.35 7.50 -13.16
C ASN A 79 -16.12 7.81 -14.44
N SER A 80 -15.45 7.85 -15.59
CA SER A 80 -15.99 8.39 -16.84
C SER A 80 -17.28 7.72 -17.35
N ASN A 81 -17.67 6.56 -16.80
CA ASN A 81 -18.74 5.72 -17.36
C ASN A 81 -19.81 5.24 -16.37
N GLN A 82 -19.86 5.72 -15.11
CA GLN A 82 -20.83 5.20 -14.12
C GLN A 82 -21.91 6.20 -13.71
N ILE A 83 -23.16 5.86 -14.03
CA ILE A 83 -24.36 6.62 -13.69
C ILE A 83 -24.79 6.40 -12.22
N HIS A 84 -24.39 5.27 -11.62
CA HIS A 84 -24.68 4.93 -10.23
C HIS A 84 -23.39 4.55 -9.51
N LEU A 85 -23.10 5.26 -8.41
CA LEU A 85 -22.00 4.95 -7.52
C LEU A 85 -22.41 3.78 -6.63
N GLN A 86 -21.73 2.64 -6.75
CA GLN A 86 -21.92 1.53 -5.81
C GLN A 86 -21.33 1.92 -4.46
N SER A 87 -22.11 1.76 -3.38
CA SER A 87 -21.63 1.89 -2.01
C SER A 87 -20.84 0.64 -1.58
N LYS A 88 -20.11 0.73 -0.47
CA LYS A 88 -19.41 -0.43 0.10
C LYS A 88 -20.41 -1.53 0.49
N GLU A 89 -21.59 -1.14 0.97
CA GLU A 89 -22.69 -2.04 1.31
C GLU A 89 -23.24 -2.76 0.08
N ASP A 90 -23.40 -2.05 -1.04
CA ASP A 90 -23.83 -2.67 -2.31
C ASP A 90 -22.84 -3.74 -2.76
N ILE A 91 -21.54 -3.46 -2.69
CA ILE A 91 -20.48 -4.41 -3.02
C ILE A 91 -20.52 -5.60 -2.07
N GLN A 92 -20.58 -5.39 -0.75
CA GLN A 92 -20.66 -6.48 0.22
C GLN A 92 -21.90 -7.35 0.01
N HIS A 93 -23.03 -6.76 -0.40
CA HIS A 93 -24.25 -7.52 -0.62
C HIS A 93 -24.11 -8.56 -1.75
N THR A 94 -23.25 -8.31 -2.74
CA THR A 94 -22.97 -9.28 -3.82
C THR A 94 -22.28 -10.56 -3.32
N PHE A 95 -21.72 -10.55 -2.11
CA PHE A 95 -21.05 -11.69 -1.48
C PHE A 95 -21.94 -12.49 -0.54
N ARG A 96 -23.23 -12.20 -0.43
CA ARG A 96 -24.17 -12.86 0.51
C ARG A 96 -24.21 -14.40 0.39
N ASP A 97 -23.87 -14.94 -0.77
CA ASP A 97 -23.86 -16.38 -1.03
C ASP A 97 -22.53 -17.06 -0.69
N PHE A 98 -21.48 -16.29 -0.33
CA PHE A 98 -20.18 -16.83 0.07
C PHE A 98 -20.31 -17.38 1.49
N LYS A 99 -20.24 -18.70 1.61
CA LYS A 99 -20.21 -19.37 2.90
C LYS A 99 -18.87 -19.08 3.57
N ASP A 100 -18.96 -18.69 4.85
CA ASP A 100 -17.92 -18.78 5.87
C ASP A 100 -17.13 -17.54 6.28
N ASP A 101 -17.32 -16.32 5.77
CA ASP A 101 -16.73 -15.12 6.40
C ASP A 101 -17.45 -13.83 5.96
N GLN A 102 -17.48 -12.81 6.83
CA GLN A 102 -17.97 -11.48 6.45
C GLN A 102 -16.94 -10.82 5.51
N VAL A 103 -17.26 -10.76 4.21
CA VAL A 103 -16.45 -10.01 3.24
C VAL A 103 -16.42 -8.54 3.66
N ILE A 104 -15.22 -8.01 3.84
CA ILE A 104 -15.04 -6.59 4.13
C ILE A 104 -14.78 -5.88 2.81
N SER A 105 -15.52 -4.79 2.58
CA SER A 105 -15.26 -3.89 1.46
C SER A 105 -15.07 -2.46 1.94
N TYR A 106 -14.41 -1.70 1.09
CA TYR A 106 -14.15 -0.28 1.30
C TYR A 106 -13.93 0.40 -0.05
N ILE A 107 -14.38 1.64 -0.18
CA ILE A 107 -14.35 2.39 -1.45
C ILE A 107 -13.72 3.78 -1.27
N ASP A 108 -12.56 3.93 -1.89
CA ASP A 108 -11.87 5.13 -2.41
C ASP A 108 -12.63 5.96 -3.44
N HIS A 109 -12.89 7.24 -3.17
CA HIS A 109 -13.37 8.22 -4.13
C HIS A 109 -12.32 9.31 -4.35
N PHE A 110 -11.51 9.17 -5.39
CA PHE A 110 -10.52 10.19 -5.73
C PHE A 110 -11.08 11.13 -6.80
N GLU A 111 -11.85 12.12 -6.34
CA GLU A 111 -12.59 13.04 -7.21
C GLU A 111 -11.71 13.76 -8.24
N GLU A 112 -10.59 14.35 -7.81
CA GLU A 112 -9.66 15.11 -8.67
C GLU A 112 -9.06 14.30 -9.81
N ARG A 113 -9.02 12.98 -9.67
CA ARG A 113 -8.38 12.06 -10.62
C ARG A 113 -9.39 11.21 -11.39
N GLU A 114 -10.69 11.46 -11.16
CA GLU A 114 -11.79 10.75 -11.79
C GLU A 114 -11.64 9.22 -11.74
N TRP A 115 -11.21 8.70 -10.59
CA TRP A 115 -11.05 7.26 -10.38
C TRP A 115 -11.54 6.86 -8.98
N ARG A 116 -11.87 5.58 -8.83
CA ARG A 116 -12.31 4.99 -7.57
C ARG A 116 -11.57 3.70 -7.30
N LEU A 117 -11.36 3.43 -6.02
CA LEU A 117 -10.63 2.27 -5.55
C LEU A 117 -11.54 1.44 -4.67
N CYS A 118 -11.82 0.20 -5.03
CA CYS A 118 -12.55 -0.72 -4.16
C CYS A 118 -11.60 -1.81 -3.66
N HIS A 119 -11.46 -1.88 -2.34
CA HIS A 119 -10.82 -3.01 -1.68
C HIS A 119 -11.89 -4.00 -1.25
N ILE A 120 -11.70 -5.26 -1.59
CA ILE A 120 -12.49 -6.39 -1.09
C ILE A 120 -11.56 -7.48 -0.59
N TYR A 121 -11.83 -8.02 0.59
CA TYR A 121 -11.05 -9.15 1.08
C TYR A 121 -11.82 -10.06 2.02
N LEU A 122 -11.36 -11.31 2.02
CA LEU A 122 -11.71 -12.35 2.98
C LEU A 122 -10.50 -12.56 3.91
N ASN A 123 -10.70 -12.43 5.22
CA ASN A 123 -9.67 -12.64 6.24
C ASN A 123 -8.43 -11.72 6.15
N PRO A 124 -8.53 -10.45 6.63
CA PRO A 124 -7.41 -9.50 6.59
C PRO A 124 -6.13 -10.00 7.28
N GLU A 125 -6.28 -10.90 8.27
CA GLU A 125 -5.17 -11.42 9.07
C GLU A 125 -4.12 -12.18 8.26
N LYS A 126 -4.44 -12.70 7.07
CA LYS A 126 -3.50 -13.46 6.23
C LYS A 126 -2.85 -12.65 5.13
N LEU A 127 -3.24 -11.37 4.99
CA LEU A 127 -2.70 -10.49 3.97
C LEU A 127 -1.19 -10.30 4.21
N ARG A 128 -0.39 -10.57 3.19
CA ARG A 128 1.05 -10.26 3.20
C ARG A 128 1.37 -8.89 2.62
N TYR A 129 0.47 -8.37 1.79
CA TYR A 129 0.62 -7.14 1.03
C TYR A 129 -0.68 -6.35 1.14
N TYR A 130 -0.58 -5.05 1.36
CA TYR A 130 -1.71 -4.14 1.33
C TYR A 130 -1.38 -2.98 0.40
N TYR A 131 -1.84 -3.07 -0.84
CA TYR A 131 -1.61 -2.03 -1.85
C TYR A 131 -2.58 -0.87 -1.64
N LEU A 132 -2.14 0.35 -1.92
CA LEU A 132 -2.99 1.54 -1.99
C LEU A 132 -3.87 1.76 -0.74
N VAL A 133 -3.22 1.85 0.43
CA VAL A 133 -3.84 2.35 1.66
C VAL A 133 -3.99 3.87 1.54
N THR A 134 -5.19 4.37 1.78
CA THR A 134 -5.52 5.79 1.60
C THR A 134 -6.00 6.40 2.92
N ASN A 135 -6.40 7.68 2.89
CA ASN A 135 -6.81 8.45 4.06
C ASN A 135 -8.02 7.84 4.80
N HIS A 136 -8.92 7.17 4.10
CA HIS A 136 -10.11 6.58 4.73
C HIS A 136 -9.86 5.19 5.33
N PHE A 137 -8.60 4.72 5.35
CA PHE A 137 -8.24 3.48 6.01
C PHE A 137 -8.69 3.51 7.47
N PRO A 138 -9.61 2.60 7.87
CA PRO A 138 -10.27 2.66 9.17
C PRO A 138 -9.35 2.22 10.32
N GLY A 139 -8.15 1.71 10.02
CA GLY A 139 -7.29 1.04 10.98
C GLY A 139 -7.58 -0.47 11.05
N GLY A 140 -7.23 -1.08 12.18
CA GLY A 140 -7.24 -2.54 12.38
C GLY A 140 -5.84 -3.08 12.58
N LEU A 141 -5.70 -4.35 12.96
CA LEU A 141 -4.41 -4.98 13.24
C LEU A 141 -4.08 -6.04 12.19
N PHE A 142 -3.03 -5.80 11.41
CA PHE A 142 -2.63 -6.63 10.27
C PHE A 142 -1.23 -7.20 10.48
N THR A 143 -1.11 -8.20 11.36
CA THR A 143 0.19 -8.75 11.79
C THR A 143 0.94 -9.52 10.71
N CYS A 144 0.28 -9.99 9.65
CA CYS A 144 0.92 -10.70 8.53
C CYS A 144 1.37 -9.79 7.38
N VAL A 145 0.93 -8.53 7.34
CA VAL A 145 1.30 -7.61 6.27
C VAL A 145 2.76 -7.20 6.43
N ARG A 146 3.50 -7.25 5.32
CA ARG A 146 4.94 -6.93 5.24
C ARG A 146 5.24 -5.80 4.28
N LYS A 147 4.42 -5.62 3.25
CA LYS A 147 4.57 -4.52 2.28
C LYS A 147 3.28 -3.72 2.19
N ILE A 148 3.38 -2.39 2.26
CA ILE A 148 2.26 -1.51 1.94
C ILE A 148 2.68 -0.39 1.00
N THR A 149 1.70 0.09 0.24
CA THR A 149 1.79 1.33 -0.54
C THR A 149 0.74 2.29 -0.03
N LEU A 150 1.15 3.51 0.32
CA LEU A 150 0.25 4.59 0.70
C LEU A 150 -0.03 5.46 -0.52
N LYS A 151 -1.31 5.77 -0.76
CA LYS A 151 -1.74 6.63 -1.87
C LYS A 151 -2.64 7.74 -1.37
N GLU A 152 -2.20 8.98 -1.56
CA GLU A 152 -2.98 10.12 -1.08
C GLU A 152 -4.23 10.36 -1.93
N GLU A 153 -5.36 10.57 -1.25
CA GLU A 153 -6.51 11.31 -1.77
C GLU A 153 -6.45 12.75 -1.23
N HIS A 154 -6.18 12.84 0.08
CA HIS A 154 -5.93 14.05 0.85
C HIS A 154 -4.53 13.98 1.48
N PRO A 155 -3.92 15.11 1.88
CA PRO A 155 -2.62 15.10 2.57
C PRO A 155 -2.57 14.13 3.75
N PHE A 156 -1.47 13.39 3.90
CA PHE A 156 -1.27 12.53 5.08
C PHE A 156 -0.61 13.31 6.21
N GLU A 157 -1.35 13.54 7.29
CA GLU A 157 -0.81 14.15 8.51
C GLU A 157 -0.07 13.12 9.37
N HIS A 158 0.65 13.59 10.39
CA HIS A 158 1.45 12.74 11.27
C HIS A 158 0.64 11.60 11.91
N GLU A 159 -0.59 11.88 12.33
CA GLU A 159 -1.51 10.90 12.94
C GLU A 159 -1.85 9.75 11.99
N PHE A 160 -1.82 9.99 10.68
CA PHE A 160 -2.01 8.93 9.70
C PHE A 160 -0.84 7.94 9.75
N PHE A 161 0.39 8.42 9.76
CA PHE A 161 1.57 7.55 9.90
C PHE A 161 1.59 6.81 11.23
N LEU A 162 1.09 7.42 12.31
CA LEU A 162 0.94 6.73 13.59
C LEU A 162 -0.07 5.58 13.48
N ARG A 163 -1.23 5.81 12.85
CA ARG A 163 -2.23 4.77 12.58
C ARG A 163 -1.65 3.64 11.72
N ILE A 164 -0.88 3.97 10.69
CA ILE A 164 -0.20 2.99 9.84
C ILE A 164 0.78 2.14 10.66
N ALA A 165 1.61 2.74 11.50
CA ALA A 165 2.55 1.99 12.34
C ALA A 165 1.84 1.05 13.33
N GLN A 166 0.71 1.49 13.90
CA GLN A 166 -0.11 0.67 14.80
C GLN A 166 -0.82 -0.48 14.07
N SER A 167 -1.32 -0.22 12.85
CA SER A 167 -2.02 -1.21 12.06
C SER A 167 -1.11 -2.26 11.43
N PHE A 168 0.12 -1.88 11.08
CA PHE A 168 1.08 -2.73 10.37
C PHE A 168 2.40 -2.87 11.15
N PRO A 169 2.38 -3.47 12.36
CA PRO A 169 3.51 -3.44 13.28
C PRO A 169 4.78 -4.15 12.77
N PHE A 170 4.62 -5.02 11.77
CA PHE A 170 5.71 -5.83 11.18
C PHE A 170 6.04 -5.44 9.73
N ILE A 171 5.66 -4.23 9.31
CA ILE A 171 5.97 -3.75 7.97
C ILE A 171 7.49 -3.71 7.71
N THR A 172 7.90 -4.29 6.59
CA THR A 172 9.29 -4.31 6.12
C THR A 172 9.52 -3.42 4.90
N PHE A 173 8.47 -3.13 4.13
CA PHE A 173 8.54 -2.33 2.90
C PHE A 173 7.40 -1.33 2.86
N LEU A 174 7.73 -0.04 2.78
CA LEU A 174 6.78 1.06 2.71
C LEU A 174 7.01 1.89 1.45
N THR A 175 5.98 2.07 0.64
CA THR A 175 5.99 3.03 -0.47
C THR A 175 5.03 4.16 -0.19
N ILE A 176 5.46 5.39 -0.45
CA ILE A 176 4.62 6.58 -0.31
C ILE A 176 4.48 7.23 -1.68
N GLU A 177 3.25 7.30 -2.17
CA GLU A 177 2.91 7.94 -3.44
C GLU A 177 1.97 9.10 -3.18
N ASN A 178 2.54 10.32 -3.17
CA ASN A 178 1.82 11.47 -2.71
C ASN A 178 2.42 12.77 -3.30
N SER A 179 1.57 13.63 -3.84
CA SER A 179 1.91 14.90 -4.50
C SER A 179 1.56 16.14 -3.68
N LYS A 180 0.62 16.07 -2.73
CA LYS A 180 0.10 17.22 -1.97
C LYS A 180 0.93 17.41 -0.70
N SER A 181 1.28 18.65 -0.38
CA SER A 181 1.94 19.03 0.88
C SER A 181 1.07 18.72 2.11
N GLN A 182 1.68 18.50 3.26
CA GLN A 182 0.96 18.38 4.53
C GLN A 182 0.30 19.72 4.88
N ASN A 183 -0.94 19.67 5.39
CA ASN A 183 -1.62 20.89 5.84
C ASN A 183 -1.09 21.33 7.21
N ASN A 184 -0.87 20.36 8.11
CA ASN A 184 -0.48 20.61 9.49
C ASN A 184 0.98 20.21 9.71
N LYS A 185 1.90 21.03 9.18
CA LYS A 185 3.33 20.81 9.45
C LYS A 185 3.57 20.93 10.95
N LEU A 186 4.05 19.86 11.57
CA LEU A 186 4.51 19.83 12.97
C LEU A 186 5.66 20.82 13.27
N SER A 187 6.07 21.68 12.33
CA SER A 187 7.32 22.42 12.37
C SER A 187 7.24 23.84 12.92
N LYS A 188 6.09 24.35 13.43
CA LYS A 188 6.07 25.68 14.10
C LYS A 188 5.11 25.88 15.29
N GLU A 189 4.07 25.08 15.47
CA GLU A 189 3.06 25.36 16.52
C GLU A 189 3.14 24.45 17.76
N SER A 190 3.83 23.31 17.66
CA SER A 190 4.04 22.35 18.75
C SER A 190 5.10 22.79 19.77
N GLU A 191 5.82 23.88 19.53
CA GLU A 191 6.66 24.53 20.56
C GLU A 191 5.83 25.42 21.49
N ASN A 192 4.66 25.90 21.07
CA ASN A 192 3.81 26.80 21.88
C ASN A 192 2.66 26.07 22.59
N ASN A 193 2.20 24.94 22.06
CA ASN A 193 1.23 24.09 22.71
C ASN A 193 1.93 22.79 23.09
N ASN A 194 1.95 22.43 24.38
CA ASN A 194 2.55 21.22 24.98
C ASN A 194 1.99 19.88 24.46
N GLN A 195 1.71 19.76 23.17
CA GLN A 195 1.23 18.57 22.51
C GLN A 195 2.46 17.78 22.06
N VAL A 196 3.00 17.00 22.99
CA VAL A 196 4.07 16.04 22.73
C VAL A 196 3.56 15.02 21.72
N CYS A 197 3.86 15.23 20.44
CA CYS A 197 3.58 14.25 19.41
C CYS A 197 4.57 13.09 19.56
N SER A 198 4.06 11.88 19.80
CA SER A 198 4.89 10.71 20.08
C SER A 198 5.67 10.31 18.83
N THR A 199 7.00 10.21 18.92
CA THR A 199 7.83 9.70 17.82
C THR A 199 7.34 8.33 17.35
N ILE A 200 7.02 8.22 16.07
CA ILE A 200 6.54 6.97 15.45
C ILE A 200 7.72 6.04 15.21
N LYS A 201 7.54 4.75 15.45
CA LYS A 201 8.59 3.73 15.24
C LYS A 201 8.13 2.72 14.19
N TYR A 202 9.03 2.43 13.25
CA TYR A 202 8.86 1.35 12.28
C TYR A 202 9.95 0.28 12.46
N PRO A 203 9.86 -0.55 13.51
CA PRO A 203 10.98 -1.37 13.98
C PRO A 203 11.49 -2.40 12.97
N TYR A 204 10.65 -2.84 12.04
CA TYR A 204 11.00 -3.86 11.04
C TYR A 204 11.23 -3.29 9.63
N LEU A 205 11.20 -1.96 9.48
CA LEU A 205 11.33 -1.36 8.16
C LEU A 205 12.73 -1.62 7.59
N THR A 206 12.76 -2.14 6.38
CA THR A 206 14.00 -2.42 5.63
C THR A 206 14.05 -1.66 4.32
N ALA A 207 12.92 -1.23 3.79
CA ALA A 207 12.87 -0.50 2.52
C ALA A 207 11.79 0.58 2.55
N LEU A 208 12.16 1.77 2.11
CA LEU A 208 11.28 2.93 2.04
C LEU A 208 11.42 3.60 0.66
N THR A 209 10.31 3.69 -0.06
CA THR A 209 10.27 4.32 -1.39
C THR A 209 9.52 5.65 -1.33
N LEU A 210 10.22 6.73 -1.70
CA LEU A 210 9.78 8.12 -1.61
C LEU A 210 9.86 8.86 -2.95
N TYR A 211 10.10 8.18 -4.07
CA TYR A 211 10.25 8.84 -5.38
C TYR A 211 9.08 9.76 -5.73
N PHE A 212 7.86 9.33 -5.47
CA PHE A 212 6.67 10.11 -5.78
C PHE A 212 6.11 10.81 -4.56
N ALA A 213 6.91 11.01 -3.51
CA ALA A 213 6.48 11.67 -2.29
C ALA A 213 6.84 13.16 -2.32
N HIS A 214 5.97 14.01 -1.81
CA HIS A 214 6.26 15.42 -1.60
C HIS A 214 7.33 15.60 -0.49
N ASP A 215 8.08 16.70 -0.53
CA ASP A 215 9.21 16.96 0.37
C ASP A 215 8.84 16.88 1.86
N ASP A 216 7.63 17.30 2.24
CA ASP A 216 7.11 17.22 3.62
C ASP A 216 7.12 15.80 4.19
N TYR A 217 6.88 14.79 3.36
CA TYR A 217 6.80 13.38 3.77
C TYR A 217 8.20 12.77 3.83
N ILE A 218 9.08 13.20 2.94
CA ILE A 218 10.50 12.90 3.06
C ILE A 218 11.03 13.47 4.38
N GLU A 219 10.68 14.72 4.70
CA GLU A 219 11.02 15.36 5.96
C GLU A 219 10.44 14.61 7.16
N GLU A 220 9.19 14.15 7.08
CA GLU A 220 8.53 13.32 8.10
C GLU A 220 9.36 12.07 8.47
N PHE A 221 9.90 11.37 7.47
CA PHE A 221 10.70 10.16 7.68
C PHE A 221 12.16 10.43 8.01
N LEU A 222 12.74 11.53 7.53
CA LEU A 222 14.14 11.84 7.79
C LEU A 222 14.34 12.58 9.12
N ILE A 223 13.35 13.29 9.65
CA ILE A 223 13.46 13.92 10.99
C ILE A 223 13.28 12.87 12.09
N HIS A 224 14.33 12.67 12.88
CA HIS A 224 14.38 11.65 13.93
C HIS A 224 13.38 11.86 15.09
N THR A 225 12.94 13.10 15.33
CA THR A 225 11.94 13.40 16.37
C THR A 225 10.52 13.02 15.93
N LYS A 226 10.26 12.94 14.62
CA LYS A 226 8.97 12.56 14.03
C LYS A 226 8.87 11.05 13.85
N ILE A 227 9.82 10.48 13.12
CA ILE A 227 9.90 9.04 12.85
C ILE A 227 11.27 8.54 13.27
N CYS A 228 11.33 7.45 14.02
CA CYS A 228 12.57 6.75 14.35
C CYS A 228 12.73 5.54 13.43
N LEU A 229 13.70 5.62 12.51
CA LEU A 229 14.07 4.51 11.65
C LEU A 229 14.92 3.47 12.40
N PRO A 230 14.81 2.18 12.06
CA PRO A 230 15.67 1.14 12.60
C PRO A 230 17.11 1.30 12.09
N ASP A 231 18.06 0.94 12.94
CA ASP A 231 19.48 1.18 12.69
C ASP A 231 20.04 0.21 11.64
N ASN A 232 20.72 0.76 10.62
CA ASN A 232 21.51 0.04 9.61
C ASN A 232 20.75 -1.04 8.83
N THR A 233 19.43 -0.92 8.73
CA THR A 233 18.60 -1.86 7.95
C THR A 233 17.87 -1.21 6.78
N VAL A 234 17.70 0.12 6.78
CA VAL A 234 16.81 0.79 5.84
C VAL A 234 17.51 1.13 4.54
N HIS A 235 16.95 0.66 3.44
CA HIS A 235 17.24 1.05 2.08
C HIS A 235 16.23 2.13 1.64
N ILE A 236 16.70 3.32 1.28
CA ILE A 236 15.82 4.41 0.82
C ILE A 236 15.96 4.61 -0.70
N ASN A 237 14.82 4.74 -1.36
CA ASN A 237 14.70 5.15 -2.76
C ASN A 237 14.11 6.56 -2.84
N ILE A 238 14.86 7.55 -3.33
CA ILE A 238 14.49 8.97 -3.33
C ILE A 238 15.21 9.73 -4.46
N TYR A 239 14.63 10.83 -4.97
CA TYR A 239 15.37 11.72 -5.87
C TYR A 239 16.42 12.55 -5.11
N LEU A 240 17.63 12.66 -5.68
CA LEU A 240 18.74 13.41 -5.06
C LEU A 240 18.35 14.87 -4.76
N GLU A 241 17.66 15.53 -5.70
CA GLU A 241 17.23 16.92 -5.56
C GLU A 241 16.28 17.12 -4.36
N GLN A 242 15.37 16.17 -4.12
CA GLN A 242 14.47 16.23 -2.96
C GLN A 242 15.24 16.02 -1.66
N LEU A 243 16.18 15.09 -1.66
CA LEU A 243 17.03 14.81 -0.51
C LEU A 243 17.89 16.02 -0.16
N GLU A 244 18.46 16.70 -1.15
CA GLU A 244 19.22 17.94 -0.96
C GLU A 244 18.35 19.05 -0.37
N ARG A 245 17.12 19.24 -0.86
CA ARG A 245 16.20 20.24 -0.29
C ARG A 245 15.85 19.96 1.17
N VAL A 246 15.44 18.74 1.48
CA VAL A 246 14.99 18.36 2.84
C VAL A 246 16.13 18.40 3.87
N THR A 247 17.35 18.06 3.44
CA THR A 247 18.55 18.04 4.29
C THR A 247 19.31 19.36 4.29
N TYR A 248 18.83 20.40 3.60
CA TYR A 248 19.55 21.65 3.34
C TYR A 248 20.98 21.40 2.83
N ASN A 249 21.11 20.72 1.69
CA ASN A 249 22.39 20.27 1.13
C ASN A 249 23.24 19.50 2.15
N PHE A 250 22.60 18.57 2.89
CA PHE A 250 23.24 17.73 3.90
C PHE A 250 23.88 18.50 5.07
N THR A 251 23.33 19.65 5.44
CA THR A 251 23.78 20.45 6.60
C THR A 251 22.80 20.43 7.77
N ARG A 252 21.59 19.89 7.59
CA ARG A 252 20.54 19.90 8.61
C ARG A 252 20.76 18.82 9.66
N ASP A 253 21.02 19.19 10.91
CA ASP A 253 21.26 18.19 11.97
C ASP A 253 20.03 17.33 12.31
N ALA A 254 18.83 17.92 12.26
CA ALA A 254 17.59 17.22 12.61
C ALA A 254 17.34 15.95 11.75
N THR A 255 17.77 15.97 10.49
CA THR A 255 17.63 14.84 9.55
C THR A 255 18.85 13.91 9.54
N ARG A 256 19.98 14.36 10.09
CA ARG A 256 21.25 13.64 10.06
C ARG A 256 21.20 12.32 10.81
N ILE A 257 20.47 12.27 11.94
CA ILE A 257 20.37 11.09 12.78
C ILE A 257 19.75 9.90 12.01
N ASN A 258 18.62 10.10 11.32
CA ASN A 258 18.03 9.02 10.54
C ASN A 258 18.83 8.72 9.26
N CYS A 259 19.41 9.74 8.63
CA CYS A 259 20.28 9.54 7.46
C CYS A 259 21.51 8.68 7.81
N ALA A 260 22.07 8.85 9.00
CA ALA A 260 23.17 8.04 9.48
C ALA A 260 22.81 6.56 9.71
N LYS A 261 21.53 6.23 9.88
CA LYS A 261 21.04 4.86 10.08
C LYS A 261 20.78 4.11 8.77
N LEU A 262 20.88 4.77 7.63
CA LEU A 262 20.56 4.15 6.34
C LEU A 262 21.64 3.16 5.94
N ARG A 263 21.22 2.00 5.43
CA ARG A 263 22.11 0.97 4.89
C ARG A 263 22.44 1.19 3.42
N SER A 264 21.50 1.72 2.67
CA SER A 264 21.76 2.13 1.29
C SER A 264 20.83 3.24 0.85
N LEU A 265 21.29 3.97 -0.16
CA LEU A 265 20.54 5.04 -0.80
C LEU A 265 20.53 4.82 -2.32
N CYS A 266 19.33 4.77 -2.90
CA CYS A 266 19.13 4.68 -4.34
C CYS A 266 18.59 6.02 -4.85
N LEU A 267 19.37 6.67 -5.71
CA LEU A 267 19.15 8.04 -6.18
C LEU A 267 18.70 8.10 -7.64
N ASN A 268 17.88 7.15 -8.11
CA ASN A 268 17.40 7.04 -9.49
C ASN A 268 18.46 7.35 -10.57
N GLY A 269 19.61 6.68 -10.52
CA GLY A 269 20.67 6.83 -11.52
C GLY A 269 21.75 7.87 -11.20
N TYR A 270 21.58 8.67 -10.14
CA TYR A 270 22.62 9.57 -9.64
C TYR A 270 23.53 8.89 -8.61
N ARG A 271 24.77 9.37 -8.49
CA ARG A 271 25.70 8.98 -7.42
C ARG A 271 25.61 9.98 -6.27
N LEU A 272 25.81 9.51 -5.04
CA LEU A 272 25.90 10.38 -3.87
C LEU A 272 27.12 11.31 -4.01
N PRO A 273 26.96 12.64 -3.88
CA PRO A 273 28.08 13.56 -3.92
C PRO A 273 29.08 13.33 -2.78
N GLU A 274 30.36 13.61 -3.03
CA GLU A 274 31.45 13.35 -2.05
C GLU A 274 31.24 14.09 -0.72
N TYR A 275 30.77 15.34 -0.76
CA TYR A 275 30.51 16.15 0.42
C TYR A 275 29.38 15.60 1.31
N ALA A 276 28.50 14.75 0.74
CA ALA A 276 27.37 14.17 1.44
C ALA A 276 27.72 12.86 2.17
N LYS A 277 28.89 12.25 1.93
CA LYS A 277 29.26 10.95 2.52
C LYS A 277 29.26 10.95 4.05
N ASN A 278 29.71 12.03 4.68
CA ASN A 278 29.71 12.18 6.14
C ASN A 278 28.29 12.23 6.75
N TYR A 279 27.28 12.46 5.90
CA TYR A 279 25.87 12.48 6.26
C TYR A 279 25.24 11.08 6.20
N PHE A 280 25.87 10.14 5.48
CA PHE A 280 25.45 8.75 5.30
C PHE A 280 26.61 7.77 5.55
N PRO A 281 27.17 7.70 6.78
CA PRO A 281 28.37 6.90 7.08
C PRO A 281 28.25 5.38 6.79
N ASN A 282 27.04 4.86 6.64
CA ASN A 282 26.77 3.43 6.42
C ASN A 282 26.36 3.08 4.98
N VAL A 283 26.32 4.07 4.08
CA VAL A 283 25.95 3.94 2.65
C VAL A 283 27.19 3.99 1.77
#